data_AF-A0AAU5GFP0-F1
#
_entry.id   AF-A0AAU5GFP0-F1
#
_cell.length_a   1.000
_cell.length_b   1.000
_cell.length_c   1.000
_cell.angle_alpha   90.00
_cell.angle_beta   90.00
_cell.angle_gamma   90.00
#
_symmetry.space_group_name_H-M   'P 1'
#
loop_
_entity.id
_entity.type
_entity.pdbx_description
1 polymer ?
#
loop_
_entity_poly.entity_id
_entity_poly.type
_entity_poly.pdbx_seq_one_letter_code
_entity_poly.pdbx_strand_id
1 'polypeptide(L)'
;MKKRGVLLCCGGLVVVLGAVGVVWWNWFRAPYAVADSPRIDVTVRAGKSEYPDVRETAEDVDTVVRAYVQRLKAGDVEGLMELAGPAYDGTRGAAYEHVREFGEGARGHVEVTVLEGVVDYFNPVRLTYERTDQQQELLLVKDDGYWWVGLGDGDPAAGQ
;
A
#
# COMPACT_ATOMS: atom_id res chain seq x y z
N MET A 1 -44.93 -21.52 41.96
CA MET A 1 -45.01 -20.04 42.01
C MET A 1 -43.76 -19.50 42.70
N LYS A 2 -43.23 -18.33 42.28
CA LYS A 2 -42.05 -17.58 42.83
C LYS A 2 -40.71 -18.37 42.83
N LYS A 3 -39.58 -17.96 42.21
CA LYS A 3 -38.82 -16.69 41.98
C LYS A 3 -37.91 -16.22 43.13
N ARG A 4 -36.60 -16.16 42.78
CA ARG A 4 -35.46 -15.39 43.35
C ARG A 4 -34.83 -15.95 44.66
N GLY A 5 -33.50 -15.98 44.81
CA GLY A 5 -32.41 -15.67 43.84
C GLY A 5 -31.02 -15.57 44.49
N VAL A 6 -30.06 -14.95 43.78
CA VAL A 6 -28.71 -14.48 44.23
C VAL A 6 -27.66 -15.60 44.43
N LEU A 7 -26.33 -15.49 44.19
CA LEU A 7 -25.36 -14.73 43.33
C LEU A 7 -23.94 -15.17 43.83
N LEU A 8 -22.85 -14.83 43.11
CA LEU A 8 -21.41 -15.13 43.39
C LEU A 8 -20.97 -16.59 43.07
N CYS A 9 -20.12 -16.83 42.05
CA CYS A 9 -18.65 -16.61 41.92
C CYS A 9 -17.83 -17.81 42.43
N CYS A 10 -16.73 -18.28 41.81
CA CYS A 10 -15.90 -17.82 40.67
C CYS A 10 -15.59 -18.99 39.69
N GLY A 11 -14.92 -18.84 38.55
CA GLY A 11 -14.32 -17.63 37.93
C GLY A 11 -14.06 -17.82 36.43
N GLY A 12 -14.07 -16.72 35.67
CA GLY A 12 -13.85 -16.75 34.21
C GLY A 12 -12.36 -16.76 33.85
N LEU A 13 -12.00 -17.54 32.84
CA LEU A 13 -10.67 -17.49 32.23
C LEU A 13 -10.73 -16.48 31.08
N VAL A 14 -10.00 -15.38 31.24
CA VAL A 14 -10.05 -14.22 30.34
C VAL A 14 -9.38 -14.54 28.99
N VAL A 15 -10.04 -14.15 27.91
CA VAL A 15 -9.55 -14.28 26.53
C VAL A 15 -8.34 -13.38 26.31
N VAL A 16 -7.17 -13.97 26.07
CA VAL A 16 -5.97 -13.26 25.61
C VAL A 16 -5.81 -13.47 24.09
N LEU A 17 -6.70 -12.85 23.33
CA LEU A 17 -6.63 -12.69 21.87
C LEU A 17 -6.87 -11.21 21.54
N GLY A 18 -5.95 -10.36 21.99
CA GLY A 18 -6.13 -8.91 21.95
C GLY A 18 -4.81 -8.16 22.04
N ALA A 19 -3.94 -8.33 21.03
CA ALA A 19 -2.72 -7.52 20.87
C ALA A 19 -2.28 -7.38 19.39
N VAL A 20 -2.41 -8.43 18.58
CA VAL A 20 -1.93 -8.42 17.17
C VAL A 20 -2.92 -7.78 16.19
N GLY A 21 -4.22 -7.76 16.50
CA GLY A 21 -5.26 -7.31 15.55
C GLY A 21 -5.55 -5.80 15.51
N VAL A 22 -4.97 -4.99 16.39
CA VAL A 22 -5.39 -3.58 16.56
C VAL A 22 -4.73 -2.64 15.54
N VAL A 23 -3.47 -2.91 15.16
CA VAL A 23 -2.76 -2.13 14.11
C VAL A 23 -3.49 -2.22 12.76
N TRP A 24 -4.08 -3.38 12.46
CA TRP A 24 -4.73 -3.64 11.18
C TRP A 24 -6.05 -2.89 10.97
N TRP A 25 -6.79 -2.56 12.04
CA TRP A 25 -8.13 -1.97 11.89
C TRP A 25 -8.12 -0.49 11.48
N ASN A 26 -7.02 0.23 11.75
CA ASN A 26 -6.92 1.65 11.41
C ASN A 26 -6.50 1.90 9.93
N TRP A 27 -6.00 0.87 9.24
CA TRP A 27 -5.60 0.93 7.82
C TRP A 27 -6.79 0.87 6.84
N PHE A 28 -7.99 0.55 7.31
CA PHE A 28 -9.21 0.38 6.50
C PHE A 28 -9.93 1.70 6.12
N ARG A 29 -9.21 2.82 6.06
CA ARG A 29 -9.71 4.07 5.45
C ARG A 29 -8.94 4.35 4.16
N ALA A 30 -9.66 4.84 3.15
CA ALA A 30 -9.19 5.04 1.78
C ALA A 30 -7.86 5.82 1.72
N PRO A 31 -6.97 5.56 0.73
CA PRO A 31 -7.24 4.91 -0.57
C PRO A 31 -6.78 3.44 -0.75
N TYR A 32 -6.06 2.84 0.20
CA TYR A 32 -5.30 1.59 -0.02
C TYR A 32 -6.11 0.27 -0.05
N ALA A 33 -7.43 0.33 -0.17
CA ALA A 33 -8.26 -0.86 -0.13
C ALA A 33 -8.06 -1.74 -1.38
N VAL A 34 -7.36 -2.86 -1.21
CA VAL A 34 -7.23 -3.90 -2.26
C VAL A 34 -8.56 -4.67 -2.34
N ALA A 35 -9.20 -4.64 -3.50
CA ALA A 35 -10.45 -5.35 -3.76
C ALA A 35 -10.22 -6.85 -3.99
N ASP A 36 -11.27 -7.67 -3.84
CA ASP A 36 -11.23 -9.10 -4.16
C ASP A 36 -10.97 -9.40 -5.66
N SER A 37 -11.19 -8.40 -6.52
CA SER A 37 -11.06 -8.48 -7.97
C SER A 37 -10.65 -7.13 -8.58
N PRO A 38 -9.75 -7.10 -9.59
CA PRO A 38 -9.05 -8.24 -10.16
C PRO A 38 -7.97 -8.77 -9.21
N ARG A 39 -7.83 -10.10 -9.15
CA ARG A 39 -6.73 -10.71 -8.38
C ARG A 39 -5.39 -10.33 -8.99
N ILE A 40 -4.49 -9.85 -8.14
CA ILE A 40 -3.10 -9.52 -8.47
C ILE A 40 -2.17 -10.64 -8.03
N ASP A 41 -1.01 -10.72 -8.68
CA ASP A 41 0.07 -11.62 -8.32
C ASP A 41 1.35 -10.78 -8.18
N VAL A 42 1.73 -10.51 -6.93
CA VAL A 42 2.73 -9.49 -6.57
C VAL A 42 3.59 -10.01 -5.43
N THR A 43 4.89 -10.10 -5.67
CA THR A 43 5.90 -10.36 -4.64
C THR A 43 6.59 -9.06 -4.28
N VAL A 44 6.57 -8.67 -3.00
CA VAL A 44 7.30 -7.50 -2.48
C VAL A 44 8.52 -7.99 -1.70
N ARG A 45 9.68 -7.40 -1.98
CA ARG A 45 10.94 -7.67 -1.28
C ARG A 45 11.67 -6.37 -0.99
N ALA A 46 12.27 -6.28 0.19
CA ALA A 46 13.29 -5.28 0.46
C ALA A 46 14.49 -5.50 -0.46
N GLY A 47 15.04 -4.41 -1.00
CA GLY A 47 16.34 -4.41 -1.66
C GLY A 47 17.48 -4.70 -0.68
N LYS A 48 18.70 -4.85 -1.21
CA LYS A 48 19.89 -4.85 -0.36
C LYS A 48 20.07 -3.44 0.20
N SER A 49 20.09 -3.33 1.51
CA SER A 49 20.39 -2.11 2.25
C SER A 49 21.37 -2.43 3.37
N GLU A 50 22.19 -1.45 3.76
CA GLU A 50 23.01 -1.53 4.97
C GLU A 50 22.23 -1.11 6.23
N TYR A 51 21.03 -0.55 6.06
CA TYR A 51 20.15 -0.08 7.13
C TYR A 51 18.98 -1.06 7.34
N PRO A 52 18.60 -1.36 8.61
CA PRO A 52 17.52 -2.31 8.90
C PRO A 52 16.14 -1.79 8.46
N ASP A 53 16.00 -0.48 8.33
CA ASP A 53 14.76 0.26 8.12
C ASP A 53 14.06 -0.11 6.81
N VAL A 54 14.81 -0.46 5.75
CA VAL A 54 14.24 -0.81 4.43
C VAL A 54 13.35 -2.06 4.47
N ARG A 55 13.51 -2.95 5.47
CA ARG A 55 12.57 -4.06 5.68
C ARG A 55 11.25 -3.60 6.29
N GLU A 56 11.31 -2.71 7.29
CA GLU A 56 10.12 -2.12 7.90
C GLU A 56 9.35 -1.29 6.87
N THR A 57 10.05 -0.48 6.08
CA THR A 57 9.44 0.24 4.96
C THR A 57 8.83 -0.69 3.91
N ALA A 58 9.43 -1.86 3.65
CA ALA A 58 8.87 -2.82 2.72
C ALA A 58 7.53 -3.44 3.19
N GLU A 59 7.34 -3.57 4.51
CA GLU A 59 6.06 -3.99 5.11
C GLU A 59 5.04 -2.83 5.07
N ASP A 60 5.46 -1.60 5.37
CA ASP A 60 4.66 -0.38 5.28
C ASP A 60 4.09 -0.14 3.87
N VAL A 61 4.90 -0.31 2.82
CA VAL A 61 4.51 0.05 1.44
C VAL A 61 3.84 -1.08 0.65
N ASP A 62 3.83 -2.32 1.16
CA ASP A 62 3.22 -3.48 0.48
C ASP A 62 1.77 -3.20 0.06
N THR A 63 0.98 -2.58 0.95
CA THR A 63 -0.44 -2.29 0.71
C THR A 63 -0.63 -1.26 -0.43
N VAL A 64 0.14 -0.16 -0.46
CA VAL A 64 0.01 0.85 -1.53
C VAL A 64 0.49 0.32 -2.88
N VAL A 65 1.57 -0.47 -2.92
CA VAL A 65 2.02 -1.09 -4.17
C VAL A 65 1.02 -2.12 -4.69
N ARG A 66 0.42 -2.94 -3.81
CA ARG A 66 -0.64 -3.89 -4.21
C ARG A 66 -1.87 -3.16 -4.76
N ALA A 67 -2.32 -2.09 -4.11
CA ALA A 67 -3.41 -1.27 -4.60
C ALA A 67 -3.07 -0.68 -5.99
N TYR A 68 -1.89 -0.09 -6.15
CA TYR A 68 -1.40 0.46 -7.42
C TYR A 68 -1.41 -0.58 -8.55
N VAL A 69 -0.81 -1.76 -8.34
CA VAL A 69 -0.80 -2.85 -9.35
C VAL A 69 -2.22 -3.34 -9.66
N GLN A 70 -3.14 -3.35 -8.69
CA GLN A 70 -4.52 -3.73 -8.93
C GLN A 70 -5.26 -2.71 -9.79
N ARG A 71 -5.12 -1.41 -9.53
CA ARG A 71 -5.76 -0.36 -10.35
C ARG A 71 -5.16 -0.34 -11.77
N LEU A 72 -3.84 -0.53 -11.93
CA LEU A 72 -3.21 -0.78 -13.23
C LEU A 72 -3.85 -1.96 -13.97
N LYS A 73 -3.96 -3.12 -13.32
CA LYS A 73 -4.54 -4.34 -13.92
C LYS A 73 -6.00 -4.16 -14.32
N ALA A 74 -6.77 -3.38 -13.55
CA ALA A 74 -8.15 -3.03 -13.82
C ALA A 74 -8.32 -1.97 -14.93
N GLY A 75 -7.26 -1.22 -15.26
CA GLY A 75 -7.34 -0.02 -16.09
C GLY A 75 -8.04 1.16 -15.39
N ASP A 76 -8.00 1.18 -14.06
CA ASP A 76 -8.74 2.13 -13.23
C ASP A 76 -7.93 3.42 -13.01
N VAL A 77 -8.08 4.35 -13.95
CA VAL A 77 -7.41 5.66 -13.95
C VAL A 77 -7.79 6.51 -12.74
N GLU A 78 -9.09 6.58 -12.40
CA GLU A 78 -9.54 7.38 -11.25
C GLU A 78 -9.06 6.72 -9.94
N GLY A 79 -9.05 5.38 -9.86
CA GLY A 79 -8.48 4.64 -8.74
C GLY A 79 -6.97 4.83 -8.54
N LEU A 80 -6.21 5.10 -9.60
CA LEU A 80 -4.81 5.51 -9.48
C LEU A 80 -4.67 6.96 -8.99
N MET A 81 -5.57 7.86 -9.40
CA MET A 81 -5.60 9.23 -8.89
C MET A 81 -5.90 9.28 -7.39
N GLU A 82 -6.73 8.37 -6.86
CA GLU A 82 -6.96 8.22 -5.42
C GLU A 82 -5.70 7.84 -4.63
N LEU A 83 -4.71 7.21 -5.26
CA LEU A 83 -3.43 6.83 -4.63
C LEU A 83 -2.36 7.93 -4.74
N ALA A 84 -2.60 9.00 -5.51
CA ALA A 84 -1.64 10.09 -5.67
C ALA A 84 -1.50 10.93 -4.40
N GLY A 85 -0.30 11.39 -4.09
CA GLY A 85 -0.07 12.27 -2.93
C GLY A 85 -0.77 13.62 -3.10
N PRO A 86 -1.23 14.27 -2.00
CA PRO A 86 -2.00 15.51 -2.07
C PRO A 86 -1.22 16.71 -2.62
N ALA A 87 0.11 16.62 -2.67
CA ALA A 87 1.01 17.62 -3.25
C ALA A 87 1.25 17.45 -4.78
N TYR A 88 0.56 16.51 -5.43
CA TYR A 88 0.71 16.23 -6.87
C TYR A 88 -0.47 16.74 -7.70
N ASP A 89 -0.14 17.50 -8.74
CA ASP A 89 -1.03 17.97 -9.79
C ASP A 89 -0.89 17.12 -11.08
N GLY A 90 -1.82 17.29 -12.03
CA GLY A 90 -1.78 16.58 -13.31
C GLY A 90 -2.05 15.06 -13.21
N THR A 91 -2.40 14.56 -12.03
CA THR A 91 -2.57 13.14 -11.66
C THR A 91 -3.33 12.31 -12.69
N ARG A 92 -4.42 12.83 -13.28
CA ARG A 92 -5.21 12.13 -14.31
C ARG A 92 -4.41 11.79 -15.58
N GLY A 93 -3.51 12.69 -15.99
CA GLY A 93 -2.65 12.47 -17.16
C GLY A 93 -1.69 11.32 -16.89
N ALA A 94 -0.91 11.43 -15.81
CA ALA A 94 0.03 10.39 -15.39
C ALA A 94 -0.65 9.05 -15.12
N ALA A 95 -1.82 9.04 -14.46
CA ALA A 95 -2.62 7.83 -14.23
C ALA A 95 -3.03 7.13 -15.54
N TYR A 96 -3.46 7.90 -16.54
CA TYR A 96 -3.79 7.35 -17.87
C TYR A 96 -2.55 6.79 -18.58
N GLU A 97 -1.41 7.47 -18.48
CA GLU A 97 -0.16 6.99 -19.08
C GLU A 97 0.34 5.72 -18.40
N HIS A 98 0.30 5.65 -17.06
CA HIS A 98 0.65 4.46 -16.30
C HIS A 98 -0.24 3.27 -16.65
N VAL A 99 -1.57 3.45 -16.76
CA VAL A 99 -2.51 2.41 -17.23
C VAL A 99 -2.18 1.96 -18.65
N ARG A 100 -1.93 2.90 -19.56
CA ARG A 100 -1.60 2.63 -20.98
C ARG A 100 -0.31 1.83 -21.12
N GLU A 101 0.71 2.15 -20.33
CA GLU A 101 2.06 1.62 -20.47
C GLU A 101 2.31 0.34 -19.67
N PHE A 102 1.77 0.25 -18.45
CA PHE A 102 2.05 -0.86 -17.52
C PHE A 102 0.83 -1.75 -17.22
N GLY A 103 -0.39 -1.35 -17.61
CA GLY A 103 -1.62 -2.10 -17.32
C GLY A 103 -1.66 -3.51 -17.93
N GLU A 104 -0.99 -3.75 -19.06
CA GLU A 104 -0.83 -5.10 -19.62
C GLU A 104 0.21 -5.92 -18.82
N GLY A 105 1.32 -5.30 -18.41
CA GLY A 105 2.32 -5.94 -17.55
C GLY A 105 1.74 -6.40 -16.21
N ALA A 106 0.94 -5.54 -15.56
CA ALA A 106 0.21 -5.81 -14.32
C ALA A 106 -0.79 -6.98 -14.39
N ARG A 107 -1.06 -7.54 -15.58
CA ARG A 107 -1.88 -8.76 -15.72
C ARG A 107 -1.12 -10.04 -15.36
N GLY A 108 0.21 -10.02 -15.45
CA GLY A 108 1.09 -11.13 -15.05
C GLY A 108 1.56 -11.04 -13.60
N HIS A 109 2.68 -11.71 -13.32
CA HIS A 109 3.41 -11.57 -12.05
C HIS A 109 4.19 -10.24 -12.04
N VAL A 110 4.25 -9.61 -10.87
CA VAL A 110 5.02 -8.38 -10.65
C VAL A 110 5.96 -8.58 -9.47
N GLU A 111 7.27 -8.59 -9.75
CA GLU A 111 8.32 -8.56 -8.72
C GLU A 111 8.60 -7.11 -8.33
N VAL A 112 8.50 -6.81 -7.04
CA VAL A 112 8.62 -5.47 -6.49
C VAL A 112 9.85 -5.43 -5.57
N THR A 113 10.81 -4.58 -5.89
CA THR A 113 11.97 -4.29 -5.04
C THR A 113 11.80 -2.91 -4.41
N VAL A 114 11.62 -2.86 -3.09
CA VAL A 114 11.65 -1.60 -2.32
C VAL A 114 13.11 -1.19 -2.16
N LEU A 115 13.48 -0.04 -2.71
CA LEU A 115 14.86 0.45 -2.67
C LEU A 115 15.07 1.30 -1.40
N GLU A 116 16.35 1.46 -1.05
CA GLU A 116 16.76 2.34 0.05
C GLU A 116 16.38 3.79 -0.27
N GLY A 117 15.60 4.41 0.63
CA GLY A 117 15.27 5.83 0.56
C GLY A 117 16.44 6.68 1.04
N VAL A 118 16.64 7.84 0.41
CA VAL A 118 17.65 8.82 0.87
C VAL A 118 17.16 9.60 2.10
N VAL A 119 15.85 9.61 2.31
CA VAL A 119 15.14 10.23 3.44
C VAL A 119 13.97 9.33 3.85
N ASP A 120 13.53 9.45 5.10
CA ASP A 120 12.49 8.62 5.75
C ASP A 120 11.06 8.83 5.19
N TYR A 121 10.87 9.86 4.38
CA TYR A 121 9.60 10.16 3.70
C TYR A 121 9.63 9.90 2.18
N PHE A 122 10.73 9.41 1.59
CA PHE A 122 10.79 9.03 0.16
C PHE A 122 11.39 7.64 -0.02
N ASN A 123 10.61 6.72 -0.58
CA ASN A 123 11.11 5.41 -0.99
C ASN A 123 10.85 5.16 -2.48
N PRO A 124 11.91 5.08 -3.30
CA PRO A 124 11.78 4.58 -4.65
C PRO A 124 11.53 3.06 -4.60
N VAL A 125 10.63 2.59 -5.46
CA VAL A 125 10.27 1.18 -5.60
C VAL A 125 10.39 0.81 -7.06
N ARG A 126 11.09 -0.28 -7.36
CA ARG A 126 11.20 -0.82 -8.72
C ARG A 126 10.26 -1.99 -8.91
N LEU A 127 9.32 -1.85 -9.83
CA LEU A 127 8.41 -2.90 -10.29
C LEU A 127 8.99 -3.53 -11.55
N THR A 128 9.03 -4.85 -11.63
CA THR A 128 9.40 -5.63 -12.82
C THR A 128 8.21 -6.47 -13.26
N TYR A 129 7.73 -6.22 -14.48
CA TYR A 129 6.54 -6.86 -15.04
C TYR A 129 6.97 -8.05 -15.91
N GLU A 130 6.98 -9.27 -15.34
CA GLU A 130 7.48 -10.47 -16.04
C GLU A 130 6.76 -10.77 -17.36
N ARG A 131 5.52 -10.30 -17.52
CA ARG A 131 4.71 -10.52 -18.72
C ARG A 131 5.17 -9.69 -19.93
N THR A 132 5.82 -8.56 -19.71
CA THR A 132 6.20 -7.59 -20.76
C THR A 132 7.69 -7.25 -20.76
N ASP A 133 8.47 -7.84 -19.85
CA ASP A 133 9.87 -7.51 -19.56
C ASP A 133 10.12 -6.02 -19.25
N GLN A 134 9.06 -5.25 -18.94
CA GLN A 134 9.14 -3.84 -18.57
C GLN A 134 9.58 -3.67 -17.12
N GLN A 135 10.31 -2.59 -16.86
CA GLN A 135 10.58 -2.10 -15.51
C GLN A 135 9.98 -0.71 -15.35
N GLN A 136 9.44 -0.45 -14.16
CA GLN A 136 8.98 0.87 -13.74
C GLN A 136 9.66 1.22 -12.41
N GLU A 137 10.20 2.43 -12.33
CA GLU A 137 10.52 3.05 -11.04
C GLU A 137 9.34 3.92 -10.61
N LEU A 138 8.87 3.70 -9.38
CA LEU A 138 7.74 4.37 -8.78
C LEU A 138 8.22 5.04 -7.49
N LEU A 139 8.01 6.34 -7.34
CA LEU A 139 8.29 7.02 -6.08
C LEU A 139 7.11 6.85 -5.13
N LEU A 140 7.38 6.47 -3.89
CA LEU A 140 6.43 6.55 -2.79
C LEU A 140 6.83 7.67 -1.83
N VAL A 141 5.83 8.41 -1.34
CA VAL A 141 5.99 9.59 -0.50
C VAL A 141 5.21 9.40 0.81
N LYS A 142 5.83 9.65 1.96
CA LYS A 142 5.13 9.62 3.25
C LYS A 142 4.60 11.02 3.60
N ASP A 143 3.28 11.15 3.75
CA ASP A 143 2.60 12.38 4.15
C ASP A 143 1.43 12.08 5.12
N ASP A 144 1.28 12.90 6.16
CA ASP A 144 0.42 12.68 7.36
C ASP A 144 0.48 11.25 7.94
N GLY A 145 1.62 10.58 7.82
CA GLY A 145 1.83 9.19 8.25
C GLY A 145 1.38 8.11 7.28
N TYR A 146 0.89 8.47 6.09
CA TYR A 146 0.44 7.54 5.04
C TYR A 146 1.39 7.54 3.83
N TRP A 147 1.48 6.41 3.12
CA TRP A 147 2.34 6.26 1.93
C TRP A 147 1.55 6.48 0.64
N TRP A 148 1.87 7.53 -0.10
CA TRP A 148 1.23 7.92 -1.35
C TRP A 148 2.11 7.61 -2.56
N VAL A 149 1.50 7.49 -3.74
CA VAL A 149 2.22 7.39 -5.00
C VAL A 149 2.58 8.78 -5.50
N GLY A 150 3.84 8.99 -5.87
CA GLY A 150 4.25 10.15 -6.65
C GLY A 150 3.75 10.00 -8.09
N LEU A 151 2.65 10.69 -8.42
CA LEU A 151 1.93 10.51 -9.69
C LEU A 151 1.54 11.86 -10.29
N GLY A 152 2.22 12.26 -11.36
CA GLY A 152 2.06 13.59 -11.96
C GLY A 152 3.17 14.55 -11.51
N ASP A 153 2.91 15.85 -11.65
CA ASP A 153 3.86 16.91 -11.32
C ASP A 153 3.64 17.38 -9.88
N GLY A 154 4.67 17.34 -9.05
CA GLY A 154 4.59 17.81 -7.67
C GLY A 154 5.96 17.85 -7.01
N ASP A 155 6.15 18.82 -6.12
CA ASP A 155 7.27 18.83 -5.18
C ASP A 155 6.75 18.45 -3.78
N PRO A 156 6.82 17.17 -3.39
CA PRO A 156 6.42 16.74 -2.05
C PRO A 156 7.28 17.33 -0.91
N ALA A 157 8.41 18.00 -1.20
CA ALA A 157 9.15 18.77 -0.20
C ALA A 157 8.63 20.21 -0.05
N ALA A 158 7.79 20.72 -0.96
CA ALA A 158 7.24 22.07 -0.89
C ALA A 158 6.11 22.25 0.15
N GLY A 159 5.67 21.16 0.78
CA GLY A 159 4.67 21.16 1.87
C GLY A 159 5.25 21.15 3.29
N GLN A 160 6.58 21.15 3.46
CA GLN A 160 7.29 21.05 4.75
C GLN A 160 8.00 22.36 5.14
#